data_AF-A0A3N2C4H0-F1
#
_entry.id   AF-A0A3N2C4H0-F1
#
_cell.length_a   1.000
_cell.length_b   1.000
_cell.length_c   1.000
_cell.angle_alpha   90.00
_cell.angle_beta   90.00
_cell.angle_gamma   90.00
#
_symmetry.space_group_name_H-M   'P 1'
#
loop_
_entity.id
_entity.type
_entity.pdbx_description
1 polymer ?
#
loop_
_entity_poly.entity_id
_entity_poly.type
_entity_poly.pdbx_seq_one_letter_code
_entity_poly.pdbx_strand_id
1 'polypeptide(L)'
;MRTTIATPDDRRDGHLSDSVILRHIPPAALRSYADAMTVGTRHRSAERRVLGSRVIASCVAVMIALSGCTTAGSPVPTATRTASAEGLVIEFRQNRDQYASDAAIVRVGNGGDHDITIVGLELSGSAFSAPTVRDRSSTIRAGQTTDLAVELPPIDCDARDGESQVDLLLRLDDDSVLSAADLPDPTDALQRIRSATCTVAAVQRIAKVAAAPGIRLEGAGSTTVAVLTITAVPTGAPGRLELVALRSTVLLRPAPTDGGGGPPQDWPLSLTVDAADGPQSIELRIMPTRCDPHALAEDKVGTLFPLVVRIDDGPEAVMTLPLDADTAEALKDAVRARCA
;
A
#
# COMPACT_ATOMS: atom_id res chain seq x y z
N MET A 1 -30.16 64.32 40.42
CA MET A 1 -30.93 63.06 40.63
C MET A 1 -30.12 61.95 39.94
N ARG A 2 -29.09 61.36 40.56
CA ARG A 2 -29.12 60.24 41.53
C ARG A 2 -30.22 59.23 41.22
N THR A 3 -29.85 58.06 40.69
CA THR A 3 -30.06 56.75 41.37
C THR A 3 -29.01 55.73 40.89
N THR A 4 -28.27 55.21 41.86
CA THR A 4 -27.41 54.02 41.79
C THR A 4 -28.22 52.84 42.32
N ILE A 5 -28.15 51.65 41.71
CA ILE A 5 -28.49 50.38 42.41
C ILE A 5 -27.46 49.32 42.02
N ALA A 6 -26.90 48.68 43.05
CA ALA A 6 -25.95 47.58 43.00
C ALA A 6 -26.64 46.24 43.32
N THR A 7 -26.16 45.18 42.65
CA THR A 7 -25.96 43.73 42.99
C THR A 7 -26.81 43.03 44.07
N PRO A 8 -27.04 41.71 43.92
CA PRO A 8 -26.16 40.76 44.63
C PRO A 8 -25.78 39.46 43.88
N ASP A 9 -24.68 38.91 44.38
CA ASP A 9 -24.05 37.60 44.25
C ASP A 9 -24.96 36.43 44.67
N ASP A 10 -24.90 35.28 43.98
CA ASP A 10 -25.03 33.97 44.64
C ASP A 10 -24.29 32.85 43.87
N ARG A 11 -23.51 32.09 44.63
CA ARG A 11 -22.80 30.87 44.25
C ARG A 11 -23.75 29.66 44.36
N ARG A 12 -23.53 28.63 43.54
CA ARG A 12 -23.33 27.22 43.99
C ARG A 12 -23.27 26.23 42.82
N ASP A 13 -22.11 25.59 42.70
CA ASP A 13 -21.83 24.15 42.79
C ASP A 13 -22.71 23.08 42.09
N GLY A 14 -22.01 22.20 41.38
CA GLY A 14 -22.40 20.82 41.03
C GLY A 14 -22.40 20.59 39.50
N HIS A 15 -21.79 19.58 38.89
CA HIS A 15 -21.25 18.31 39.39
C HIS A 15 -20.51 17.60 38.23
N LEU A 16 -19.42 16.91 38.56
CA LEU A 16 -18.87 15.66 37.99
C LEU A 16 -18.96 15.37 36.47
N SER A 17 -17.83 15.00 35.84
CA SER A 17 -17.40 13.59 35.83
C SER A 17 -16.11 13.34 35.02
N ASP A 18 -15.20 12.62 35.68
CA ASP A 18 -14.38 11.50 35.18
C ASP A 18 -13.42 11.69 34.00
N SER A 19 -12.22 12.14 34.36
CA SER A 19 -10.97 11.83 33.68
C SER A 19 -10.57 10.37 33.97
N VAL A 20 -10.79 9.46 33.01
CA VAL A 20 -10.31 8.07 33.08
C VAL A 20 -9.25 7.81 32.00
N ILE A 21 -8.01 7.74 32.49
CA ILE A 21 -6.97 6.74 32.14
C ILE A 21 -6.63 6.57 30.64
N LEU A 22 -5.64 7.35 30.17
CA LEU A 22 -4.79 6.99 29.03
C LEU A 22 -3.87 5.82 29.44
N ARG A 23 -4.26 4.60 29.05
CA ARG A 23 -3.39 3.41 29.09
C ARG A 23 -2.40 3.42 27.94
N HIS A 24 -1.19 2.99 28.27
CA HIS A 24 -0.02 2.78 27.42
C HIS A 24 -0.30 2.01 26.12
N ILE A 25 0.27 2.50 25.02
CA ILE A 25 0.48 1.76 23.77
C ILE A 25 1.98 1.42 23.69
N PRO A 26 2.39 0.14 23.62
CA PRO A 26 3.79 -0.24 23.47
C PRO A 26 4.27 -0.09 22.01
N PRO A 27 5.57 0.18 21.78
CA PRO A 27 6.14 0.35 20.45
C PRO A 27 6.55 -1.01 19.86
N ALA A 28 5.81 -1.49 18.86
CA ALA A 28 6.24 -2.63 18.05
C ALA A 28 5.56 -2.60 16.67
N ALA A 29 5.97 -1.69 15.79
CA ALA A 29 5.61 -1.71 14.36
C ALA A 29 6.58 -0.88 13.48
N LEU A 30 7.89 -0.90 13.76
CA LEU A 30 8.89 -0.11 13.01
C LEU A 30 10.13 -0.93 12.56
N ARG A 31 9.92 -2.20 12.17
CA ARG A 31 10.99 -3.00 11.54
C ARG A 31 10.43 -3.91 10.47
N SER A 32 10.30 -3.38 9.26
CA SER A 32 10.47 -4.18 8.03
C SER A 32 10.60 -3.24 6.82
N TYR A 33 11.74 -2.56 6.70
CA TYR A 33 12.12 -1.89 5.44
C TYR A 33 13.65 -1.73 5.26
N ALA A 34 14.47 -2.25 6.20
CA ALA A 34 15.91 -2.00 6.23
C ALA A 34 16.80 -3.23 5.90
N ASP A 35 16.26 -4.45 5.79
CA ASP A 35 17.09 -5.66 5.67
C ASP A 35 17.31 -6.17 4.23
N ALA A 36 16.86 -5.44 3.19
CA ALA A 36 17.06 -5.84 1.79
C ALA A 36 18.34 -5.31 1.13
N MET A 37 19.25 -4.64 1.85
CA MET A 37 20.45 -3.99 1.28
C MET A 37 21.79 -4.43 1.89
N THR A 38 22.02 -5.73 2.07
CA THR A 38 23.39 -6.26 2.26
C THR A 38 23.62 -7.64 1.61
N VAL A 39 23.48 -7.74 0.29
CA VAL A 39 24.14 -8.83 -0.48
C VAL A 39 25.50 -8.32 -0.95
N GLY A 40 26.49 -8.37 -0.04
CA GLY A 40 27.89 -8.10 -0.32
C GLY A 40 28.64 -9.39 -0.64
N THR A 41 28.93 -9.61 -1.92
CA THR A 41 29.83 -10.63 -2.44
C THR A 41 31.18 -10.67 -1.70
N ARG A 42 31.58 -11.83 -1.20
CA ARG A 42 33.01 -12.17 -0.97
C ARG A 42 33.35 -13.54 -1.55
N HIS A 43 33.96 -13.48 -2.73
CA HIS A 43 34.86 -14.51 -3.24
C HIS A 43 36.15 -14.54 -2.41
N ARG A 44 36.57 -15.74 -2.01
CA ARG A 44 37.93 -16.25 -1.69
C ARG A 44 37.70 -17.46 -0.77
N SER A 45 38.31 -18.62 -0.89
CA SER A 45 39.42 -19.10 -1.71
C SER A 45 39.44 -20.63 -1.52
N ALA A 46 39.89 -21.33 -2.55
CA ALA A 46 40.03 -22.77 -2.58
C ALA A 46 40.90 -23.31 -1.42
N GLU A 47 40.43 -24.37 -0.75
CA GLU A 47 41.31 -25.36 -0.16
C GLU A 47 40.85 -26.76 -0.54
N ARG A 48 41.67 -27.39 -1.38
CA ARG A 48 41.69 -28.82 -1.65
C ARG A 48 41.97 -29.55 -0.35
N ARG A 49 41.14 -30.54 0.01
CA ARG A 49 41.60 -31.71 0.76
C ARG A 49 41.17 -32.98 0.05
N VAL A 50 42.20 -33.67 -0.44
CA VAL A 50 42.17 -35.01 -0.99
C VAL A 50 42.24 -35.99 0.18
N LEU A 51 41.18 -36.78 0.37
CA LEU A 51 41.19 -38.10 1.01
C LEU A 51 39.98 -38.82 0.39
N GLY A 52 40.07 -39.96 -0.27
CA GLY A 52 41.05 -41.04 -0.14
C GLY A 52 40.34 -42.29 0.34
N SER A 53 39.77 -43.04 -0.61
CA SER A 53 39.57 -44.50 -0.59
C SER A 53 38.62 -45.12 0.45
N ARG A 54 37.57 -45.81 -0.03
CA ARG A 54 37.57 -47.28 -0.13
C ARG A 54 36.25 -47.82 -0.68
N VAL A 55 36.39 -48.63 -1.73
CA VAL A 55 35.39 -49.57 -2.24
C VAL A 55 35.31 -50.75 -1.29
N ILE A 56 34.11 -51.13 -0.84
CA ILE A 56 33.78 -52.51 -0.48
C ILE A 56 32.41 -52.84 -1.08
N ALA A 57 32.43 -53.86 -1.92
CA ALA A 57 31.26 -54.48 -2.51
C ALA A 57 30.69 -55.58 -1.59
N SER A 58 29.38 -55.79 -1.74
CA SER A 58 28.71 -57.10 -1.85
C SER A 58 27.85 -57.63 -0.69
N CYS A 59 26.80 -58.32 -1.14
CA CYS A 59 26.01 -59.39 -0.50
C CYS A 59 24.70 -59.04 0.23
N VAL A 60 23.63 -59.04 -0.57
CA VAL A 60 22.33 -59.74 -0.41
C VAL A 60 22.00 -60.33 0.98
N ALA A 61 20.86 -59.91 1.54
CA ALA A 61 19.99 -60.79 2.33
C ALA A 61 18.52 -60.31 2.22
N VAL A 62 17.69 -61.17 1.64
CA VAL A 62 16.22 -61.09 1.64
C VAL A 62 15.73 -61.45 3.04
N MET A 63 14.92 -60.58 3.66
CA MET A 63 14.02 -60.94 4.75
C MET A 63 12.66 -60.30 4.50
N ILE A 64 11.71 -61.15 4.15
CA ILE A 64 10.28 -60.89 4.08
C ILE A 64 9.76 -60.74 5.52
N ALA A 65 9.15 -59.60 5.83
CA ALA A 65 8.31 -59.44 7.02
C ALA A 65 7.01 -58.75 6.61
N LEU A 66 5.92 -59.52 6.61
CA LEU A 66 4.54 -59.03 6.53
C LEU A 66 4.20 -58.32 7.84
N SER A 67 3.84 -57.03 7.80
CA SER A 67 3.20 -56.33 8.91
C SER A 67 2.48 -55.06 8.44
N GLY A 68 1.16 -55.15 8.24
CA GLY A 68 0.20 -54.06 8.39
C GLY A 68 0.34 -52.85 7.45
N CYS A 69 -0.20 -52.93 6.23
CA CYS A 69 -0.70 -51.74 5.55
C CYS A 69 -1.92 -51.23 6.33
N THR A 70 -1.71 -50.37 7.33
CA THR A 70 -2.71 -49.36 7.63
C THR A 70 -2.72 -48.44 6.42
N THR A 71 -3.69 -48.63 5.52
CA THR A 71 -4.10 -47.58 4.60
C THR A 71 -4.49 -46.38 5.45
N ALA A 72 -3.52 -45.50 5.70
CA ALA A 72 -3.79 -44.12 6.06
C ALA A 72 -4.75 -43.63 4.98
N GLY A 73 -6.01 -43.40 5.37
CA GLY A 73 -6.99 -42.83 4.46
C GLY A 73 -6.36 -41.61 3.84
N SER A 74 -6.19 -41.63 2.51
CA SER A 74 -5.87 -40.41 1.78
C SER A 74 -6.86 -39.35 2.25
N PRO A 75 -6.42 -38.15 2.64
CA PRO A 75 -7.35 -37.10 3.01
C PRO A 75 -8.36 -36.97 1.88
N VAL A 76 -9.64 -37.16 2.19
CA VAL A 76 -10.72 -36.94 1.24
C VAL A 76 -10.55 -35.50 0.77
N PRO A 77 -10.41 -35.23 -0.55
CA PRO A 77 -10.31 -33.87 -1.01
C PRO A 77 -11.55 -33.13 -0.55
N THR A 78 -11.37 -32.08 0.24
CA THR A 78 -12.44 -31.14 0.60
C THR A 78 -13.11 -30.72 -0.70
N ALA A 79 -14.39 -31.05 -0.86
CA ALA A 79 -15.11 -30.73 -2.09
C ALA A 79 -15.16 -29.21 -2.26
N THR A 80 -14.48 -28.70 -3.28
CA THR A 80 -14.55 -27.29 -3.67
C THR A 80 -15.88 -27.05 -4.39
N ARG A 81 -16.68 -26.12 -3.87
CA ARG A 81 -17.95 -25.68 -4.50
C ARG A 81 -17.83 -24.27 -5.03
N THR A 82 -18.62 -23.89 -6.03
CA THR A 82 -18.64 -22.50 -6.49
C THR A 82 -19.38 -21.62 -5.49
N ALA A 83 -18.81 -20.46 -5.14
CA ALA A 83 -19.43 -19.54 -4.18
C ALA A 83 -20.83 -19.06 -4.60
N SER A 84 -21.06 -18.90 -5.90
CA SER A 84 -22.39 -18.52 -6.43
C SER A 84 -23.46 -19.57 -6.19
N ALA A 85 -23.09 -20.85 -6.07
CA ALA A 85 -24.04 -21.92 -5.74
C ALA A 85 -24.55 -21.81 -4.28
N GLU A 86 -23.79 -21.13 -3.42
CA GLU A 86 -24.17 -20.79 -2.04
C GLU A 86 -24.91 -19.44 -1.95
N GLY A 87 -25.30 -18.84 -3.10
CA GLY A 87 -25.95 -17.54 -3.13
C GLY A 87 -25.02 -16.38 -2.75
N LEU A 88 -23.70 -16.57 -2.81
CA LEU A 88 -22.74 -15.49 -2.58
C LEU A 88 -22.52 -14.66 -3.84
N VAL A 89 -22.54 -13.33 -3.67
CA VAL A 89 -22.08 -12.36 -4.66
C VAL A 89 -20.75 -11.79 -4.18
N ILE A 90 -19.71 -11.90 -5.00
CA ILE A 90 -18.35 -11.55 -4.60
C ILE A 90 -17.77 -10.57 -5.60
N GLU A 91 -17.15 -9.50 -5.12
CA GLU A 91 -16.48 -8.48 -5.93
C GLU A 91 -15.09 -8.18 -5.38
N PHE A 92 -14.12 -7.96 -6.28
CA PHE A 92 -12.82 -7.39 -5.95
C PHE A 92 -12.91 -5.86 -6.02
N ARG A 93 -12.44 -5.17 -4.97
CA ARG A 93 -12.50 -3.71 -4.88
C ARG A 93 -11.30 -3.14 -4.13
N GLN A 94 -11.14 -1.83 -4.21
CA GLN A 94 -10.29 -1.05 -3.30
C GLN A 94 -10.99 0.27 -2.96
N ASN A 95 -11.13 0.58 -1.67
CA ASN A 95 -11.69 1.85 -1.25
C ASN A 95 -10.62 2.97 -1.32
N ARG A 96 -11.07 4.23 -1.41
CA ARG A 96 -10.18 5.38 -1.56
C ARG A 96 -9.23 5.59 -0.37
N ASP A 97 -9.65 5.21 0.83
CA ASP A 97 -8.82 5.24 2.04
C ASP A 97 -7.71 4.18 2.03
N GLN A 98 -7.78 3.22 1.11
CA GLN A 98 -6.80 2.15 0.96
C GLN A 98 -5.83 2.38 -0.21
N TYR A 99 -5.94 3.50 -0.94
CA TYR A 99 -5.02 3.78 -2.06
C TYR A 99 -3.55 3.88 -1.63
N ALA A 100 -3.32 4.23 -0.36
CA ALA A 100 -1.98 4.32 0.23
C ALA A 100 -1.51 3.02 0.88
N SER A 101 -2.38 2.00 0.95
CA SER A 101 -2.09 0.72 1.60
C SER A 101 -1.99 -0.38 0.56
N ASP A 102 -1.11 -1.36 0.79
CA ASP A 102 -1.05 -2.60 0.01
C ASP A 102 -2.20 -3.54 0.40
N ALA A 103 -3.43 -3.03 0.35
CA ALA A 103 -4.65 -3.73 0.73
C ALA A 103 -5.67 -3.70 -0.40
N ALA A 104 -6.40 -4.81 -0.50
CA ALA A 104 -7.59 -4.98 -1.32
C ALA A 104 -8.79 -5.34 -0.43
N ILE A 105 -9.98 -5.19 -1.00
CA ILE A 105 -11.25 -5.62 -0.41
C ILE A 105 -11.83 -6.72 -1.28
N VAL A 106 -12.22 -7.80 -0.62
CA VAL A 106 -13.18 -8.76 -1.16
C VAL A 106 -14.53 -8.44 -0.54
N ARG A 107 -15.44 -7.89 -1.33
CA ARG A 107 -16.82 -7.62 -0.89
C ARG A 107 -17.63 -8.88 -1.09
N VAL A 108 -18.28 -9.35 -0.03
CA VAL A 108 -19.06 -10.58 -0.06
C VAL A 108 -20.49 -10.27 0.40
N GLY A 109 -21.45 -10.42 -0.51
CA GLY A 109 -22.88 -10.39 -0.24
C GLY A 109 -23.41 -11.81 -0.07
N ASN A 110 -24.10 -12.09 1.05
CA ASN A 110 -24.77 -13.36 1.30
C ASN A 110 -26.26 -13.23 0.93
N GLY A 111 -26.64 -13.71 -0.24
CA GLY A 111 -28.03 -13.76 -0.69
C GLY A 111 -28.81 -15.00 -0.21
N GLY A 112 -28.17 -15.89 0.54
CA GLY A 112 -28.79 -17.08 1.12
C GLY A 112 -29.68 -16.77 2.33
N ASP A 113 -30.23 -17.83 2.90
CA ASP A 113 -31.15 -17.81 4.04
C ASP A 113 -30.50 -18.14 5.40
N HIS A 114 -29.21 -18.45 5.40
CA HIS A 114 -28.42 -18.79 6.57
C HIS A 114 -27.13 -17.97 6.66
N ASP A 115 -26.62 -17.83 7.88
CA ASP A 115 -25.34 -17.16 8.13
C ASP A 115 -24.18 -18.04 7.63
N ILE A 116 -23.17 -17.41 7.02
CA ILE A 116 -21.95 -18.07 6.55
C ILE A 116 -20.76 -17.54 7.34
N THR A 117 -19.96 -18.42 7.93
CA THR A 117 -18.73 -18.05 8.63
C THR A 117 -17.51 -18.40 7.78
N ILE A 118 -16.82 -17.38 7.29
CA ILE A 118 -15.56 -17.51 6.57
C ILE A 118 -14.43 -17.46 7.60
N VAL A 119 -13.61 -18.51 7.71
CA VAL A 119 -12.47 -18.57 8.63
C VAL A 119 -11.15 -18.21 7.97
N GLY A 120 -11.09 -18.23 6.64
CA GLY A 120 -9.96 -17.75 5.87
C GLY A 120 -10.30 -17.53 4.41
N LEU A 121 -9.41 -16.82 3.71
CA LEU A 121 -9.48 -16.67 2.28
C LEU A 121 -8.08 -16.67 1.65
N GLU A 122 -8.01 -17.04 0.39
CA GLU A 122 -6.82 -16.94 -0.45
C GLU A 122 -7.19 -16.16 -1.71
N LEU A 123 -6.46 -15.08 -1.97
CA LEU A 123 -6.58 -14.28 -3.18
C LEU A 123 -5.43 -14.63 -4.12
N SER A 124 -5.75 -15.00 -5.35
CA SER A 124 -4.82 -15.48 -6.37
C SER A 124 -5.30 -15.06 -7.76
N GLY A 125 -4.72 -15.64 -8.81
CA GLY A 125 -5.08 -15.38 -10.19
C GLY A 125 -3.91 -14.85 -11.01
N SER A 126 -4.09 -14.79 -12.32
CA SER A 126 -3.07 -14.40 -13.31
C SER A 126 -2.64 -12.93 -13.22
N ALA A 127 -3.35 -12.10 -12.46
CA ALA A 127 -2.91 -10.74 -12.19
C ALA A 127 -1.74 -10.66 -11.19
N PHE A 128 -1.43 -11.76 -10.50
CA PHE A 128 -0.49 -11.80 -9.39
C PHE A 128 0.60 -12.85 -9.61
N SER A 129 1.80 -12.55 -9.11
CA SER A 129 2.97 -13.44 -9.18
C SER A 129 2.98 -14.51 -8.08
N ALA A 130 2.19 -14.31 -7.02
CA ALA A 130 1.97 -15.25 -5.92
C ALA A 130 0.62 -14.98 -5.24
N PRO A 131 0.01 -15.97 -4.59
CA PRO A 131 -1.22 -15.76 -3.82
C PRO A 131 -0.95 -15.07 -2.48
N THR A 132 -1.98 -14.45 -1.90
CA THR A 132 -2.01 -14.00 -0.51
C THR A 132 -3.10 -14.72 0.27
N VAL A 133 -2.76 -15.18 1.48
CA VAL A 133 -3.68 -15.84 2.40
C VAL A 133 -4.02 -14.92 3.57
N ARG A 134 -5.30 -14.91 3.95
CA ARG A 134 -5.82 -14.23 5.14
C ARG A 134 -6.55 -15.24 6.02
N ASP A 135 -5.99 -15.53 7.19
CA ASP A 135 -6.59 -16.40 8.20
C ASP A 135 -7.30 -15.58 9.29
N ARG A 136 -8.53 -15.14 9.00
CA ARG A 136 -9.35 -14.38 9.94
C ARG A 136 -10.83 -14.73 9.77
N SER A 137 -11.46 -15.07 10.89
CA SER A 137 -12.89 -15.35 10.95
C SER A 137 -13.77 -14.12 10.71
N SER A 138 -14.82 -14.28 9.93
CA SER A 138 -15.82 -13.25 9.61
C SER A 138 -17.16 -13.93 9.29
N THR A 139 -18.18 -13.66 10.10
CA THR A 139 -19.55 -14.13 9.83
C THR A 139 -20.30 -13.13 8.97
N ILE A 140 -20.85 -13.60 7.86
CA ILE A 140 -21.69 -12.84 6.94
C ILE A 140 -23.11 -13.34 7.10
N ARG A 141 -23.94 -12.50 7.75
CA ARG A 141 -25.32 -12.84 8.01
C ARG A 141 -26.13 -12.97 6.72
N ALA A 142 -27.17 -13.79 6.75
CA ALA A 142 -28.14 -13.87 5.65
C ALA A 142 -28.66 -12.48 5.27
N GLY A 143 -28.67 -12.17 3.97
CA GLY A 143 -29.09 -10.88 3.41
C GLY A 143 -28.15 -9.70 3.69
N GLN A 144 -26.95 -9.93 4.23
CA GLN A 144 -25.97 -8.87 4.50
C GLN A 144 -24.79 -8.89 3.52
N THR A 145 -24.08 -7.76 3.46
CA THR A 145 -22.84 -7.61 2.70
C THR A 145 -21.73 -7.16 3.64
N THR A 146 -20.57 -7.80 3.54
CA THR A 146 -19.39 -7.51 4.37
C THR A 146 -18.16 -7.31 3.49
N ASP A 147 -17.36 -6.30 3.82
CA ASP A 147 -16.05 -6.07 3.19
C ASP A 147 -14.96 -6.80 3.98
N LEU A 148 -14.27 -7.73 3.31
CA LEU A 148 -13.15 -8.47 3.87
C LEU A 148 -11.84 -7.85 3.36
N ALA A 149 -11.16 -7.09 4.22
CA ALA A 149 -9.84 -6.57 3.91
C ALA A 149 -8.80 -7.70 3.87
N VAL A 150 -8.00 -7.74 2.80
CA VAL A 150 -6.90 -8.67 2.56
C VAL A 150 -5.68 -7.88 2.08
N GLU A 151 -4.49 -8.36 2.40
CA GLU A 151 -3.26 -7.82 1.80
C GLU A 151 -3.26 -8.09 0.29
N LEU A 152 -2.91 -7.07 -0.49
CA LEU A 152 -2.88 -7.17 -1.94
C LEU A 152 -1.75 -8.13 -2.36
N PRO A 153 -2.02 -9.19 -3.13
CA PRO A 153 -0.97 -10.06 -3.64
C PRO A 153 -0.03 -9.30 -4.58
N PRO A 154 1.24 -9.72 -4.69
CA PRO A 154 2.23 -9.05 -5.51
C PRO A 154 1.83 -9.08 -6.99
N ILE A 155 1.59 -7.91 -7.58
CA ILE A 155 1.19 -7.74 -8.97
C ILE A 155 2.22 -8.36 -9.92
N ASP A 156 1.74 -9.13 -10.89
CA ASP A 156 2.55 -9.61 -12.01
C ASP A 156 2.55 -8.56 -13.14
N CYS A 157 3.68 -7.89 -13.31
CA CYS A 157 3.87 -6.88 -14.35
C CYS A 157 4.22 -7.44 -15.73
N ASP A 158 4.50 -8.75 -15.82
CA ASP A 158 4.80 -9.44 -17.08
C ASP A 158 3.56 -10.12 -17.67
N ALA A 159 2.49 -10.31 -16.89
CA ALA A 159 1.20 -10.76 -17.39
C ALA A 159 0.66 -9.81 -18.48
N ARG A 160 -0.14 -10.30 -19.43
CA ARG A 160 -0.67 -9.46 -20.52
C ARG A 160 -1.97 -8.76 -20.13
N ASP A 161 -2.22 -7.62 -20.76
CA ASP A 161 -3.50 -6.93 -20.63
C ASP A 161 -4.65 -7.83 -21.13
N GLY A 162 -5.75 -7.89 -20.37
CA GLY A 162 -6.88 -8.79 -20.64
C GLY A 162 -6.68 -10.25 -20.20
N GLU A 163 -5.46 -10.63 -19.79
CA GLU A 163 -5.18 -11.92 -19.14
C GLU A 163 -5.14 -11.79 -17.61
N SER A 164 -5.30 -10.59 -17.04
CA SER A 164 -5.26 -10.34 -15.59
C SER A 164 -6.59 -10.67 -14.92
N GLN A 165 -6.64 -11.77 -14.18
CA GLN A 165 -7.82 -12.22 -13.43
C GLN A 165 -7.52 -12.29 -11.93
N VAL A 166 -8.58 -12.16 -11.15
CA VAL A 166 -8.56 -12.31 -9.69
C VAL A 166 -9.43 -13.49 -9.32
N ASP A 167 -8.83 -14.47 -8.68
CA ASP A 167 -9.49 -15.68 -8.20
C ASP A 167 -9.45 -15.73 -6.68
N LEU A 168 -10.46 -16.38 -6.09
CA LEU A 168 -10.68 -16.43 -4.66
C LEU A 168 -11.02 -17.84 -4.21
N LEU A 169 -10.37 -18.28 -3.14
CA LEU A 169 -10.83 -19.39 -2.32
C LEU A 169 -11.28 -18.87 -0.95
N LEU A 170 -12.45 -19.31 -0.50
CA LEU A 170 -12.97 -19.07 0.85
C LEU A 170 -12.97 -20.37 1.62
N ARG A 171 -12.39 -20.37 2.82
CA ARG A 171 -12.48 -21.50 3.75
C ARG A 171 -13.54 -21.19 4.80
N LEU A 172 -14.50 -22.09 4.97
CA LEU A 172 -15.58 -21.97 5.95
C LEU A 172 -15.23 -22.68 7.26
N ASP A 173 -16.03 -22.45 8.30
CA ASP A 173 -15.87 -23.04 9.63
C ASP A 173 -16.20 -24.54 9.70
N ASP A 174 -16.93 -25.06 8.72
CA ASP A 174 -17.18 -26.50 8.51
C ASP A 174 -16.09 -27.20 7.67
N ASP A 175 -14.93 -26.55 7.51
CA ASP A 175 -13.80 -26.94 6.66
C ASP A 175 -14.11 -27.02 5.16
N SER A 176 -15.32 -26.66 4.71
CA SER A 176 -15.61 -26.59 3.28
C SER A 176 -14.92 -25.41 2.60
N VAL A 177 -14.65 -25.56 1.29
CA VAL A 177 -13.99 -24.54 0.49
C VAL A 177 -14.91 -24.10 -0.64
N LEU A 178 -15.12 -22.79 -0.74
CA LEU A 178 -15.81 -22.17 -1.86
C LEU A 178 -14.80 -21.50 -2.78
N SER A 179 -15.01 -21.60 -4.10
CA SER A 179 -14.20 -20.93 -5.11
C SER A 179 -15.01 -19.92 -5.90
N ALA A 180 -14.41 -18.79 -6.22
CA ALA A 180 -14.90 -17.85 -7.22
C ALA A 180 -13.74 -17.46 -8.12
N ALA A 181 -13.93 -17.57 -9.44
CA ALA A 181 -12.93 -17.22 -10.43
C ALA A 181 -13.37 -15.95 -11.16
N ASP A 182 -12.39 -15.20 -11.68
CA ASP A 182 -12.63 -13.98 -12.45
C ASP A 182 -13.57 -12.99 -11.72
N LEU A 183 -13.19 -12.62 -10.49
CA LEU A 183 -14.00 -11.75 -9.65
C LEU A 183 -14.32 -10.44 -10.38
N PRO A 184 -15.60 -10.01 -10.38
CA PRO A 184 -15.98 -8.70 -10.87
C PRO A 184 -15.22 -7.58 -10.16
N ASP A 185 -14.70 -6.64 -10.95
CA ASP A 185 -14.08 -5.40 -10.48
C ASP A 185 -14.84 -4.19 -11.04
N PRO A 186 -16.00 -3.84 -10.45
CA PRO A 186 -16.85 -2.76 -10.96
C PRO A 186 -16.22 -1.36 -10.82
N THR A 187 -15.02 -1.28 -10.22
CA THR A 187 -14.31 -0.02 -9.97
C THR A 187 -13.00 0.10 -10.73
N ASP A 188 -12.68 -0.87 -11.60
CA ASP A 188 -11.39 -0.98 -12.30
C ASP A 188 -10.18 -0.82 -11.36
N ALA A 189 -10.33 -1.29 -10.10
CA ALA A 189 -9.30 -1.21 -9.10
C ALA A 189 -8.04 -1.98 -9.51
N LEU A 190 -8.20 -3.17 -10.08
CA LEU A 190 -7.09 -4.02 -10.52
C LEU A 190 -6.26 -3.35 -11.59
N GLN A 191 -6.92 -2.81 -12.63
CA GLN A 191 -6.24 -2.13 -13.73
C GLN A 191 -5.49 -0.89 -13.25
N ARG A 192 -6.09 -0.11 -12.35
CA ARG A 192 -5.45 1.05 -11.73
C ARG A 192 -4.25 0.66 -10.87
N ILE A 193 -4.39 -0.33 -9.99
CA ILE A 193 -3.32 -0.83 -9.11
C ILE A 193 -2.16 -1.36 -9.96
N ARG A 194 -2.46 -2.23 -10.94
CA ARG A 194 -1.48 -2.80 -11.85
C ARG A 194 -0.71 -1.71 -12.60
N SER A 195 -1.41 -0.76 -13.19
CA SER A 195 -0.80 0.37 -13.91
C SER A 195 0.15 1.15 -13.00
N ALA A 196 -0.26 1.48 -11.77
CA ALA A 196 0.57 2.19 -10.81
C ALA A 196 1.79 1.38 -10.38
N THR A 197 1.60 0.13 -9.93
CA THR A 197 2.67 -0.75 -9.44
C THR A 197 3.70 -1.05 -10.53
N CYS A 198 3.24 -1.34 -11.74
CA CYS A 198 4.14 -1.66 -12.85
C CYS A 198 4.85 -0.42 -13.40
N THR A 199 4.24 0.75 -13.32
CA THR A 199 4.94 2.02 -13.58
C THR A 199 6.07 2.23 -12.59
N VAL A 200 5.82 2.03 -11.28
CA VAL A 200 6.87 2.13 -10.24
C VAL A 200 8.01 1.16 -10.53
N ALA A 201 7.70 -0.11 -10.81
CA ALA A 201 8.71 -1.12 -11.11
C ALA A 201 9.53 -0.74 -12.36
N ALA A 202 8.89 -0.23 -13.41
CA ALA A 202 9.56 0.20 -14.63
C ALA A 202 10.48 1.42 -14.39
N VAL A 203 10.01 2.41 -13.63
CA VAL A 203 10.82 3.58 -13.23
C VAL A 203 12.02 3.15 -12.40
N GLN A 204 11.82 2.28 -11.40
CA GLN A 204 12.88 1.82 -10.50
C GLN A 204 13.98 1.02 -11.19
N ARG A 205 13.71 0.41 -12.36
CA ARG A 205 14.76 -0.18 -13.18
C ARG A 205 15.74 0.87 -13.70
N ILE A 206 15.29 2.07 -14.04
CA ILE A 206 16.09 3.14 -14.63
C ILE A 206 16.68 4.06 -13.55
N ALA A 207 15.86 4.48 -12.58
CA ALA A 207 16.29 5.39 -11.52
C ALA A 207 15.47 5.21 -10.23
N LYS A 208 16.13 5.39 -9.09
CA LYS A 208 15.45 5.56 -7.80
C LYS A 208 14.92 6.99 -7.71
N VAL A 209 13.60 7.15 -7.80
CA VAL A 209 12.90 8.43 -7.68
C VAL A 209 12.13 8.50 -6.37
N ALA A 210 12.37 9.53 -5.56
CA ALA A 210 11.67 9.75 -4.30
C ALA A 210 11.79 11.21 -3.83
N ALA A 211 10.91 11.62 -2.92
CA ALA A 211 11.15 12.80 -2.11
C ALA A 211 12.36 12.58 -1.18
N ALA A 212 13.21 13.59 -1.05
CA ALA A 212 14.25 13.63 -0.03
C ALA A 212 13.60 13.73 1.37
N PRO A 213 14.21 13.14 2.41
CA PRO A 213 13.69 13.26 3.76
C PRO A 213 13.67 14.71 4.25
N GLY A 214 12.54 15.10 4.83
CA GLY A 214 12.29 16.42 5.38
C GLY A 214 11.88 17.47 4.36
N ILE A 215 11.48 18.63 4.88
CA ILE A 215 11.18 19.83 4.10
C ILE A 215 11.94 21.02 4.67
N ARG A 216 12.18 22.00 3.82
CA ARG A 216 12.64 23.33 4.24
C ARG A 216 11.45 24.28 4.28
N LEU A 217 11.34 25.11 5.32
CA LEU A 217 10.31 26.14 5.39
C LEU A 217 10.89 27.48 4.95
N GLU A 218 10.10 28.23 4.19
CA GLU A 218 10.33 29.63 3.87
C GLU A 218 9.18 30.49 4.41
N GLY A 219 9.51 31.69 4.90
CA GLY A 219 8.51 32.56 5.53
C GLY A 219 8.01 32.04 6.88
N ALA A 220 6.91 32.63 7.36
CA ALA A 220 6.27 32.25 8.63
C ALA A 220 4.78 32.61 8.64
N GLY A 221 4.00 31.93 9.49
CA GLY A 221 2.55 32.11 9.61
C GLY A 221 1.87 32.00 8.24
N SER A 222 0.99 32.94 7.92
CA SER A 222 0.27 33.00 6.64
C SER A 222 1.13 33.10 5.37
N THR A 223 2.44 33.38 5.51
CA THR A 223 3.39 33.41 4.40
C THR A 223 4.18 32.11 4.22
N THR A 224 4.00 31.13 5.11
CA THR A 224 4.76 29.86 5.09
C THR A 224 4.64 29.15 3.75
N VAL A 225 5.78 28.78 3.17
CA VAL A 225 5.93 27.95 1.97
C VAL A 225 6.81 26.76 2.34
N ALA A 226 6.35 25.55 2.05
CA ALA A 226 7.17 24.34 2.21
C ALA A 226 7.96 24.10 0.93
N VAL A 227 9.23 23.73 1.07
CA VAL A 227 10.10 23.32 -0.04
C VAL A 227 10.42 21.84 0.13
N LEU A 228 9.92 21.03 -0.80
CA LEU A 228 10.16 19.60 -0.91
C LEU A 228 11.18 19.35 -2.02
N THR A 229 12.19 18.52 -1.77
CA THR A 229 13.15 18.12 -2.82
C THR A 229 12.76 16.77 -3.37
N ILE A 230 12.62 16.64 -4.70
CA ILE A 230 12.58 15.33 -5.37
C ILE A 230 14.01 14.99 -5.80
N THR A 231 14.38 13.73 -5.62
CA THR A 231 15.66 13.16 -6.07
C THR A 231 15.42 12.07 -7.09
N ALA A 232 16.29 12.02 -8.10
CA ALA A 232 16.37 10.93 -9.07
C ALA A 232 17.81 10.45 -9.14
N VAL A 233 18.03 9.18 -8.81
CA VAL A 233 19.35 8.54 -8.82
C VAL A 233 19.35 7.43 -9.87
N PRO A 234 20.04 7.60 -11.01
CA PRO A 234 20.18 6.55 -12.03
C PRO A 234 20.71 5.25 -11.44
N THR A 235 20.21 4.11 -11.91
CA THR A 235 20.71 2.77 -11.55
C THR A 235 21.92 2.35 -12.38
N GLY A 236 22.15 3.03 -13.51
CA GLY A 236 23.10 2.63 -14.55
C GLY A 236 22.55 1.64 -15.58
N ALA A 237 21.30 1.17 -15.42
CA ALA A 237 20.62 0.33 -16.40
C ALA A 237 20.18 1.17 -17.62
N PRO A 238 20.13 0.59 -18.83
CA PRO A 238 19.68 1.31 -20.02
C PRO A 238 18.22 1.76 -19.92
N GLY A 239 17.91 2.88 -20.58
CA GLY A 239 16.59 3.49 -20.63
C GLY A 239 16.66 4.98 -20.34
N ARG A 240 15.67 5.73 -20.86
CA ARG A 240 15.49 7.16 -20.58
C ARG A 240 14.24 7.34 -19.72
N LEU A 241 14.36 8.04 -18.61
CA LEU A 241 13.23 8.42 -17.76
C LEU A 241 13.05 9.93 -17.79
N GLU A 242 11.85 10.38 -18.09
CA GLU A 242 11.45 11.78 -17.94
C GLU A 242 10.44 11.92 -16.80
N LEU A 243 10.72 12.83 -15.87
CA LEU A 243 9.75 13.32 -14.90
C LEU A 243 9.05 14.53 -15.55
N VAL A 244 7.77 14.37 -15.88
CA VAL A 244 7.01 15.32 -16.72
C VAL A 244 6.26 16.35 -15.87
N ALA A 245 5.61 15.91 -14.79
CA ALA A 245 4.88 16.80 -13.90
C ALA A 245 4.66 16.15 -12.55
N LEU A 246 4.58 16.95 -11.49
CA LEU A 246 3.95 16.55 -10.25
C LEU A 246 2.58 17.21 -10.17
N ARG A 247 1.52 16.42 -10.03
CA ARG A 247 0.16 16.95 -9.92
C ARG A 247 -0.13 17.43 -8.50
N SER A 248 -0.94 18.48 -8.39
CA SER A 248 -1.48 18.93 -7.11
C SER A 248 -2.33 17.84 -6.45
N THR A 249 -2.44 17.94 -5.13
CA THR A 249 -3.38 17.16 -4.35
C THR A 249 -4.55 18.03 -3.90
N VAL A 250 -5.54 17.41 -3.24
CA VAL A 250 -6.63 18.14 -2.59
C VAL A 250 -6.13 19.11 -1.51
N LEU A 251 -4.97 18.83 -0.90
CA LEU A 251 -4.41 19.62 0.19
C LEU A 251 -3.30 20.57 -0.29
N LEU A 252 -2.50 20.17 -1.28
CA LEU A 252 -1.23 20.81 -1.62
C LEU A 252 -1.17 21.20 -3.09
N ARG A 253 -0.67 22.41 -3.37
CA ARG A 253 -0.52 22.99 -4.72
C ARG A 253 0.77 23.80 -4.86
N PRO A 254 1.17 24.16 -6.09
CA PRO A 254 2.28 25.07 -6.32
C PRO A 254 2.11 26.40 -5.58
N ALA A 255 3.17 26.84 -4.92
CA ALA A 255 3.27 28.21 -4.42
C ALA A 255 3.43 29.20 -5.60
N PRO A 256 3.00 30.46 -5.46
CA PRO A 256 3.26 31.49 -6.47
C PRO A 256 4.75 31.63 -6.76
N THR A 257 5.09 31.85 -8.03
CA THR A 257 6.45 32.20 -8.45
C THR A 257 6.67 33.70 -8.34
N ASP A 258 7.89 34.13 -8.06
CA ASP A 258 8.26 35.55 -7.88
C ASP A 258 7.96 36.45 -9.10
N GLY A 259 7.70 35.86 -10.27
CA GLY A 259 7.37 36.56 -11.53
C GLY A 259 5.94 37.11 -11.64
N GLY A 260 5.12 37.08 -10.58
CA GLY A 260 3.80 37.73 -10.55
C GLY A 260 2.68 37.02 -11.33
N GLY A 261 2.96 35.86 -11.93
CA GLY A 261 1.92 34.95 -12.43
C GLY A 261 1.19 34.25 -11.29
N GLY A 262 -0.10 33.98 -11.47
CA GLY A 262 -0.81 33.06 -10.58
C GLY A 262 -0.10 31.70 -10.54
N PRO A 263 -0.08 31.01 -9.39
CA PRO A 263 0.55 29.70 -9.31
C PRO A 263 -0.08 28.72 -10.32
N PRO A 264 0.74 27.90 -11.00
CA PRO A 264 0.22 26.89 -11.93
C PRO A 264 -0.67 25.88 -11.19
N GLN A 265 -1.45 25.11 -11.96
CA GLN A 265 -2.26 24.03 -11.40
C GLN A 265 -1.37 22.91 -10.84
N ASP A 266 -0.30 22.54 -11.56
CA ASP A 266 0.61 21.45 -11.25
C ASP A 266 2.07 21.95 -11.34
N TRP A 267 3.04 21.19 -10.81
CA TRP A 267 4.46 21.48 -11.04
C TRP A 267 4.90 20.85 -12.35
N PRO A 268 5.17 21.62 -13.43
CA PRO A 268 5.84 21.06 -14.60
C PRO A 268 7.25 20.63 -14.19
N LEU A 269 7.59 19.37 -14.46
CA LEU A 269 8.92 18.83 -14.28
C LEU A 269 9.52 18.68 -15.67
N SER A 270 10.77 19.11 -15.85
CA SER A 270 11.48 18.96 -17.13
C SER A 270 12.83 18.32 -16.86
N LEU A 271 12.79 17.21 -16.12
CA LEU A 271 13.96 16.45 -15.73
C LEU A 271 14.00 15.15 -16.52
N THR A 272 15.10 14.98 -17.26
CA THR A 272 15.43 13.73 -17.94
C THR A 272 16.59 13.08 -17.20
N VAL A 273 16.45 11.78 -16.99
CA VAL A 273 17.39 10.89 -16.31
C VAL A 273 17.75 9.78 -17.28
N ASP A 274 19.01 9.73 -17.70
CA ASP A 274 19.58 8.67 -18.53
C ASP A 274 20.55 7.79 -17.71
N ALA A 275 20.85 6.59 -18.21
CA ALA A 275 21.71 5.61 -17.55
C ALA A 275 23.11 6.14 -17.15
N ALA A 276 23.65 7.07 -17.94
CA ALA A 276 25.00 7.62 -17.74
C ALA A 276 25.02 8.89 -16.86
N ASP A 277 23.86 9.40 -16.44
CA ASP A 277 23.78 10.62 -15.66
C ASP A 277 24.26 10.42 -14.22
N GLY A 278 24.58 11.54 -13.56
CA GLY A 278 24.74 11.59 -12.11
C GLY A 278 23.39 11.74 -11.39
N PRO A 279 23.36 11.66 -10.06
CA PRO A 279 22.19 12.00 -9.26
C PRO A 279 21.69 13.42 -9.55
N GLN A 280 20.38 13.59 -9.66
CA GLN A 280 19.71 14.86 -9.94
C GLN A 280 18.64 15.17 -8.88
N SER A 281 18.31 16.45 -8.73
CA SER A 281 17.29 16.91 -7.78
C SER A 281 16.53 18.14 -8.26
N ILE A 282 15.28 18.26 -7.85
CA ILE A 282 14.40 19.43 -8.14
C ILE A 282 13.75 19.86 -6.82
N GLU A 283 13.78 21.16 -6.51
CA GLU A 283 13.04 21.74 -5.40
C GLU A 283 11.63 22.16 -5.84
N LEU A 284 10.63 21.81 -5.05
CA LEU A 284 9.23 22.14 -5.27
C LEU A 284 8.72 23.03 -4.14
N ARG A 285 8.24 24.22 -4.49
CA ARG A 285 7.60 25.15 -3.57
C ARG A 285 6.11 24.82 -3.45
N ILE A 286 5.65 24.55 -2.24
CA ILE A 286 4.34 23.99 -1.92
C ILE A 286 3.59 24.94 -0.97
N MET A 287 2.30 25.11 -1.22
CA MET A 287 1.36 25.74 -0.29
C MET A 287 0.03 24.97 -0.22
N PRO A 288 -0.80 25.22 0.80
CA PRO A 288 -2.14 24.64 0.87
C PRO A 288 -3.04 25.09 -0.28
N THR A 289 -3.90 24.19 -0.73
CA THR A 289 -4.95 24.50 -1.72
C THR A 289 -6.06 25.37 -1.12
N ARG A 290 -6.39 25.12 0.15
CA ARG A 290 -7.46 25.77 0.93
C ARG A 290 -7.14 25.66 2.43
N CYS A 291 -7.69 26.57 3.24
CA CYS A 291 -7.42 26.66 4.70
C CYS A 291 -8.67 26.47 5.57
N ASP A 292 -9.77 25.93 5.03
CA ASP A 292 -10.97 25.69 5.85
C ASP A 292 -10.84 24.41 6.71
N PRO A 293 -11.54 24.34 7.86
CA PRO A 293 -11.40 23.24 8.81
C PRO A 293 -11.67 21.84 8.25
N HIS A 294 -12.59 21.70 7.28
CA HIS A 294 -12.93 20.40 6.71
C HIS A 294 -11.74 19.80 5.94
N ALA A 295 -11.02 20.63 5.19
CA ALA A 295 -9.85 20.20 4.43
C ALA A 295 -8.68 19.78 5.34
N LEU A 296 -8.57 20.36 6.54
CA LEU A 296 -7.50 20.04 7.49
C LEU A 296 -7.82 18.84 8.36
N ALA A 297 -9.10 18.64 8.71
CA ALA A 297 -9.53 17.60 9.65
C ALA A 297 -9.70 16.21 8.99
N GLU A 298 -10.04 16.14 7.71
CA GLU A 298 -10.37 14.87 7.04
C GLU A 298 -9.30 14.36 6.07
N ASP A 299 -8.15 15.03 5.98
CA ASP A 299 -7.16 14.67 4.97
C ASP A 299 -6.33 13.43 5.33
N LYS A 300 -6.69 12.31 4.68
CA LYS A 300 -5.96 11.03 4.77
C LYS A 300 -4.96 10.81 3.63
N VAL A 301 -5.09 11.54 2.52
CA VAL A 301 -4.35 11.26 1.26
C VAL A 301 -3.76 12.51 0.60
N GLY A 302 -3.84 13.68 1.22
CA GLY A 302 -3.43 14.95 0.62
C GLY A 302 -1.92 15.14 0.49
N THR A 303 -1.11 14.19 0.96
CA THR A 303 0.33 14.14 0.69
C THR A 303 0.71 13.11 -0.38
N LEU A 304 -0.26 12.41 -0.98
CA LEU A 304 -0.02 11.46 -2.07
C LEU A 304 0.01 12.19 -3.41
N PHE A 305 1.18 12.69 -3.78
CA PHE A 305 1.35 13.39 -5.05
C PHE A 305 1.37 12.43 -6.24
N PRO A 306 0.53 12.63 -7.27
CA PRO A 306 0.65 11.90 -8.53
C PRO A 306 1.82 12.47 -9.34
N LEU A 307 2.86 11.67 -9.51
CA LEU A 307 4.00 11.93 -10.38
C LEU A 307 3.72 11.38 -11.78
N VAL A 308 3.71 12.26 -12.77
CA VAL A 308 3.63 11.91 -14.19
C VAL A 308 5.04 11.68 -14.71
N VAL A 309 5.25 10.50 -15.29
CA VAL A 309 6.53 10.07 -15.85
C VAL A 309 6.36 9.60 -17.28
N ARG A 310 7.45 9.59 -18.02
CA ARG A 310 7.52 8.95 -19.34
C ARG A 310 8.82 8.14 -19.42
N ILE A 311 8.71 6.92 -19.91
CA ILE A 311 9.86 6.04 -20.14
C ILE A 311 10.08 5.96 -21.66
N ASP A 312 11.31 6.25 -22.08
CA ASP A 312 11.70 6.38 -23.47
C ASP A 312 10.74 7.29 -24.24
N ASP A 313 10.26 6.85 -25.41
CA ASP A 313 9.23 7.51 -26.20
C ASP A 313 7.83 6.89 -26.00
N GLY A 314 7.64 6.22 -24.86
CA GLY A 314 6.36 5.64 -24.46
C GLY A 314 5.32 6.71 -24.06
N PRO A 315 4.08 6.27 -23.75
CA PRO A 315 3.06 7.17 -23.22
C PRO A 315 3.42 7.67 -21.83
N GLU A 316 2.80 8.78 -21.43
CA GLU A 316 2.84 9.22 -20.03
C GLU A 316 2.14 8.20 -19.13
N ALA A 317 2.73 7.94 -17.98
CA ALA A 317 2.20 7.10 -16.92
C ALA A 317 2.19 7.86 -15.59
N VAL A 318 1.37 7.41 -14.66
CA VAL A 318 1.23 8.06 -13.33
C VAL A 318 1.60 7.06 -12.25
N MET A 319 2.47 7.48 -11.34
CA MET A 319 2.78 6.80 -10.10
C MET A 319 2.66 7.75 -8.92
N THR A 320 2.47 7.24 -7.71
CA THR A 320 2.57 8.07 -6.50
C THR A 320 4.04 8.37 -6.22
N LEU A 321 4.39 9.64 -5.99
CA LEU A 321 5.73 10.02 -5.55
C LEU A 321 6.02 9.36 -4.18
N PRO A 322 7.07 8.52 -4.06
CA PRO A 322 7.44 7.96 -2.77
C PRO A 322 7.84 9.06 -1.79
N LEU A 323 7.18 9.07 -0.63
CA LEU A 323 7.33 10.06 0.43
C LEU A 323 7.31 9.32 1.78
N ASP A 324 8.29 9.56 2.64
CA ASP A 324 8.30 8.97 3.98
C ASP A 324 7.28 9.66 4.91
N ALA A 325 6.91 8.95 5.99
CA ALA A 325 5.86 9.40 6.91
C ALA A 325 6.22 10.72 7.62
N ASP A 326 7.49 10.93 7.96
CA ASP A 326 7.93 12.13 8.67
C ASP A 326 7.87 13.36 7.75
N THR A 327 8.27 13.20 6.48
CA THR A 327 8.13 14.26 5.47
C THR A 327 6.67 14.56 5.16
N ALA A 328 5.82 13.52 5.08
CA ALA A 328 4.38 13.70 4.92
C ALA A 328 3.76 14.48 6.09
N GLU A 329 4.14 14.17 7.33
CA GLU A 329 3.64 14.91 8.50
C GLU A 329 4.18 16.34 8.53
N ALA A 330 5.45 16.55 8.18
CA ALA A 330 6.04 17.89 8.09
C ALA A 330 5.31 18.78 7.07
N LEU A 331 4.86 18.23 5.94
CA LEU A 331 4.02 18.95 4.99
C LEU A 331 2.67 19.35 5.60
N LYS A 332 2.03 18.47 6.36
CA LYS A 332 0.78 18.77 7.07
C LYS A 332 0.99 19.84 8.15
N ASP A 333 2.10 19.79 8.87
CA ASP A 333 2.47 20.84 9.83
C ASP A 333 2.68 22.19 9.16
N ALA A 334 3.34 22.22 7.99
CA ALA A 334 3.49 23.45 7.20
C ALA A 334 2.13 24.03 6.77
N VAL A 335 1.18 23.16 6.42
CA VAL A 335 -0.20 23.57 6.13
C VAL A 335 -0.87 24.19 7.37
N ARG A 336 -0.80 23.51 8.52
CA ARG A 336 -1.37 24.01 9.79
C ARG A 336 -0.76 25.36 10.17
N ALA A 337 0.56 25.51 10.03
CA ALA A 337 1.27 26.76 10.33
C ALA A 337 0.84 27.92 9.42
N ARG A 338 0.52 27.64 8.14
CA ARG A 338 0.04 28.67 7.21
C ARG A 338 -1.42 29.05 7.43
N CYS A 339 -2.25 28.10 7.84
CA CYS A 339 -3.69 28.28 7.99
C CYS A 339 -4.13 28.70 9.40
N ALA A 340 -3.20 28.79 10.36
CA ALA A 340 -3.40 29.35 11.69
C ALA A 340 -3.46 30.89 11.65
#